data_AF-A0A3D2UFJ2-F1
#
_entry.id   AF-A0A3D2UFJ2-F1
#
_cell.length_a   1.000
_cell.length_b   1.000
_cell.length_c   1.000
_cell.angle_alpha   90.00
_cell.angle_beta   90.00
_cell.angle_gamma   90.00
#
_symmetry.space_group_name_H-M   'P 1'
#
loop_
_entity.id
_entity.type
_entity.pdbx_description
1 polymer ?
#
loop_
_entity_poly.entity_id
_entity_poly.type
_entity_poly.pdbx_seq_one_letter_code
_entity_poly.pdbx_strand_id
1 'polypeptide(L)'
;GRWPFFLKIRGTIQTSELSGTMQHWNDSSSPMCKWAMNTRGLNSPSQKEMYEMAGIFDMAKDLGNALARTDEYQNLKRASDAAEEDRDLVDLKNRIQSIESELQASLQSGQEPSEELKSSYAKTAEELQAMPAFQRVIAAQTNFEKIMYKVNETVAKGIEEGAQSRIIIAS
;
A
#
# COMPACT_ATOMS: atom_id res chain seq x y z
N GLY A 1 12.74 15.89 -0.95
CA GLY A 1 11.58 15.13 -1.47
C GLY A 1 11.85 13.66 -1.26
N ARG A 2 10.95 12.93 -0.59
CA ARG A 2 11.18 11.53 -0.21
C ARG A 2 10.23 10.64 -1.00
N TRP A 3 10.74 10.01 -2.07
CA TRP A 3 10.04 8.98 -2.83
C TRP A 3 10.40 7.61 -2.24
N PRO A 4 9.47 6.97 -1.50
CA PRO A 4 9.32 5.52 -1.63
C PRO A 4 7.86 5.11 -1.38
N PHE A 5 7.05 5.00 -2.44
CA PHE A 5 5.72 4.38 -2.35
C PHE A 5 5.47 3.30 -3.42
N PHE A 6 6.38 3.13 -4.38
CA PHE A 6 6.15 2.32 -5.59
C PHE A 6 6.33 0.80 -5.45
N LEU A 7 6.49 0.24 -4.25
CA LEU A 7 6.79 -1.20 -4.06
C LEU A 7 5.90 -1.93 -3.05
N LYS A 8 4.86 -1.30 -2.49
CA LYS A 8 4.05 -1.95 -1.43
C LYS A 8 2.71 -2.56 -1.90
N ILE A 9 2.33 -2.46 -3.18
CA ILE A 9 1.02 -2.94 -3.67
C ILE A 9 1.16 -4.00 -4.77
N ARG A 10 1.98 -5.05 -4.53
CA ARG A 10 2.04 -6.21 -5.44
C ARG A 10 1.98 -7.58 -4.75
N GLY A 11 1.74 -7.63 -3.43
CA GLY A 11 1.92 -8.86 -2.65
C GLY A 11 0.68 -9.52 -2.04
N THR A 12 -0.55 -9.05 -2.27
CA THR A 12 -1.67 -9.41 -1.37
C THR A 12 -2.96 -9.90 -2.02
N ILE A 13 -2.98 -10.35 -3.28
CA ILE A 13 -4.24 -10.89 -3.85
C ILE A 13 -3.97 -12.15 -4.68
N GLN A 14 -4.17 -13.31 -4.05
CA GLN A 14 -4.51 -14.55 -4.74
C GLN A 14 -5.29 -15.51 -3.82
N THR A 15 -6.56 -15.77 -4.19
CA THR A 15 -7.38 -17.01 -4.06
C THR A 15 -7.61 -17.61 -2.64
N SER A 16 -8.78 -18.09 -2.20
CA SER A 16 -9.96 -18.66 -2.88
C SER A 16 -11.16 -18.83 -1.94
N GLU A 17 -12.35 -18.75 -2.55
CA GLU A 17 -13.67 -19.38 -2.35
C GLU A 17 -14.08 -20.20 -1.10
N LEU A 18 -15.19 -19.74 -0.51
CA LEU A 18 -16.47 -20.39 -0.14
C LEU A 18 -16.58 -21.72 0.67
N SER A 19 -17.37 -21.56 1.76
CA SER A 19 -18.30 -22.51 2.41
C SER A 19 -17.77 -23.49 3.46
N GLY A 20 -18.41 -23.48 4.64
CA GLY A 20 -18.19 -24.45 5.71
C GLY A 20 -18.01 -23.79 7.09
N THR A 21 -19.11 -23.31 7.65
CA THR A 21 -19.17 -22.82 9.03
C THR A 21 -18.54 -23.85 9.99
N MET A 22 -17.56 -23.39 10.79
CA MET A 22 -16.99 -24.08 11.97
C MET A 22 -15.68 -24.89 11.85
N GLN A 23 -14.85 -24.69 10.81
CA GLN A 23 -13.46 -25.20 10.77
C GLN A 23 -12.34 -24.14 10.58
N HIS A 24 -12.67 -22.85 10.58
CA HIS A 24 -11.76 -21.77 10.13
C HIS A 24 -10.63 -21.36 11.12
N TRP A 25 -10.52 -21.98 12.30
CA TRP A 25 -9.58 -21.57 13.35
C TRP A 25 -8.09 -21.93 13.09
N ASN A 26 -7.79 -22.65 12.01
CA ASN A 26 -6.44 -23.17 11.74
C ASN A 26 -5.80 -22.67 10.44
N ASP A 27 -6.41 -21.69 9.76
CA ASP A 27 -5.79 -21.05 8.59
C ASP A 27 -4.77 -20.00 9.04
N SER A 28 -3.50 -20.40 9.05
CA SER A 28 -2.35 -19.55 9.37
C SER A 28 -2.20 -18.32 8.45
N SER A 29 -2.93 -18.26 7.34
CA SER A 29 -2.96 -17.11 6.43
C SER A 29 -3.91 -16.01 6.89
N SER A 30 -4.87 -16.31 7.78
CA SER A 30 -5.85 -15.37 8.30
C SER A 30 -5.16 -14.20 9.03
N PRO A 31 -5.57 -12.93 8.78
CA PRO A 31 -5.07 -11.77 9.52
C PRO A 31 -5.18 -11.95 11.04
N MET A 32 -6.22 -12.66 11.50
CA MET A 32 -6.42 -12.98 12.92
C MET A 32 -5.36 -13.95 13.46
N CYS A 33 -5.03 -15.00 12.70
CA CYS A 33 -3.97 -15.94 13.07
C CYS A 33 -2.60 -15.27 13.10
N LYS A 34 -2.30 -14.39 12.14
CA LYS A 34 -1.03 -13.62 12.12
C LYS A 34 -0.94 -12.63 13.27
N TRP A 35 -2.03 -11.94 13.61
CA TRP A 35 -2.10 -11.08 14.78
C TRP A 35 -1.88 -11.86 16.08
N ALA A 36 -2.57 -13.00 16.25
CA ALA A 36 -2.42 -13.87 17.41
C ALA A 36 -1.00 -14.50 17.55
N MET A 37 -0.32 -14.75 16.43
CA MET A 37 1.07 -15.22 16.45
C MET A 37 2.06 -14.13 16.87
N ASN A 38 1.83 -12.89 16.46
CA ASN A 38 2.68 -11.74 16.79
C ASN A 38 2.49 -11.26 18.24
N THR A 39 1.36 -11.56 18.87
CA THR A 39 1.07 -11.20 20.26
C THR A 39 1.50 -12.25 21.30
N ARG A 40 2.10 -13.38 20.90
CA ARG A 40 2.48 -14.51 21.80
C ARG A 40 3.44 -14.16 22.96
N GLY A 41 4.05 -12.98 22.98
CA GLY A 41 4.87 -12.46 24.10
C GLY A 41 4.16 -11.45 25.01
N LEU A 42 2.92 -11.08 24.70
CA LEU A 42 2.04 -10.21 25.47
C LEU A 42 0.85 -11.05 25.94
N ASN A 43 0.23 -10.73 27.08
CA ASN A 43 -0.89 -11.51 27.63
C ASN A 43 -1.88 -11.94 26.52
N SER A 44 -2.12 -13.25 26.41
CA SER A 44 -2.97 -13.81 25.35
C SER A 44 -4.35 -13.15 25.40
N PRO A 45 -4.82 -12.55 24.28
CA PRO A 45 -6.10 -11.86 24.25
C PRO A 45 -7.24 -12.81 24.61
N SER A 46 -8.24 -12.30 25.32
CA SER A 46 -9.45 -13.03 25.63
C SER A 46 -10.25 -13.37 24.36
N GLN A 47 -11.09 -14.41 24.42
CA GLN A 47 -11.94 -14.78 23.28
C GLN A 47 -12.87 -13.64 22.81
N LYS A 48 -13.28 -12.76 23.74
CA LYS A 48 -14.10 -11.57 23.42
C LYS A 48 -13.32 -10.57 22.58
N GLU A 49 -12.08 -10.25 22.95
CA GLU A 49 -11.21 -9.35 22.19
C GLU A 49 -10.91 -9.94 20.79
N MET A 50 -10.70 -11.26 20.70
CA MET A 50 -10.51 -11.92 19.41
C MET A 50 -11.74 -11.80 18.50
N TYR A 51 -12.96 -11.97 19.04
CA TYR A 51 -14.20 -11.87 18.26
C TYR A 51 -14.51 -10.42 17.85
N GLU A 52 -14.27 -9.45 18.72
CA GLU A 52 -14.41 -8.02 18.40
C GLU A 52 -13.44 -7.57 17.31
N MET A 53 -12.18 -8.02 17.37
CA MET A 53 -11.19 -7.71 16.33
C MET A 53 -11.49 -8.41 15.00
N ALA A 54 -12.05 -9.62 15.04
CA ALA A 54 -12.48 -10.34 13.83
C ALA A 54 -13.48 -9.50 13.01
N GLY A 55 -14.52 -8.96 13.65
CA GLY A 55 -15.53 -8.15 12.96
C GLY A 55 -14.96 -6.86 12.34
N ILE A 56 -13.99 -6.23 13.02
CA ILE A 56 -13.32 -5.03 12.47
C ILE A 56 -12.49 -5.40 11.23
N PHE A 57 -11.79 -6.54 11.24
CA PHE A 57 -11.03 -6.99 10.08
C PHE A 57 -11.92 -7.36 8.89
N ASP A 58 -13.10 -7.94 9.13
CA ASP A 58 -14.07 -8.21 8.08
C ASP A 58 -14.58 -6.91 7.43
N MET A 59 -14.93 -5.91 8.25
CA MET A 59 -15.32 -4.58 7.74
C MET A 59 -14.19 -3.92 6.93
N ALA A 60 -12.94 -4.04 7.39
CA ALA A 60 -11.78 -3.51 6.66
C ALA A 60 -11.55 -4.22 5.32
N LYS A 61 -11.77 -5.54 5.27
CA LYS A 61 -11.69 -6.33 4.05
C LYS A 61 -12.79 -5.93 3.05
N ASP A 62 -14.01 -5.76 3.53
CA ASP A 62 -15.13 -5.32 2.69
C ASP A 62 -14.93 -3.92 2.14
N LEU A 63 -14.41 -3.01 2.97
CA LEU A 63 -13.98 -1.68 2.51
C LEU A 63 -12.91 -1.79 1.41
N GLY A 64 -11.88 -2.63 1.60
CA GLY A 64 -10.86 -2.88 0.59
C GLY A 64 -11.44 -3.42 -0.72
N ASN A 65 -12.38 -4.36 -0.65
CA ASN A 65 -13.07 -4.91 -1.82
C ASN A 65 -13.90 -3.85 -2.55
N ALA A 66 -14.59 -2.97 -1.81
CA ALA A 66 -15.34 -1.87 -2.38
C ALA A 66 -14.41 -0.86 -3.07
N LEU A 67 -13.30 -0.50 -2.43
CA LEU A 67 -12.28 0.39 -2.99
C LEU A 67 -11.66 -0.18 -4.27
N ALA A 68 -11.40 -1.49 -4.31
CA ALA A 68 -10.89 -2.14 -5.50
C ALA A 68 -11.87 -2.07 -6.69
N ARG A 69 -13.15 -1.81 -6.46
CA ARG A 69 -14.18 -1.69 -7.51
C ARG A 69 -14.41 -0.25 -7.97
N THR A 70 -13.76 0.75 -7.37
CA THR A 70 -13.94 2.14 -7.79
C THR A 70 -13.28 2.42 -9.13
N ASP A 71 -13.83 3.37 -9.87
CA ASP A 71 -13.27 3.80 -11.15
C ASP A 71 -11.85 4.35 -10.98
N GLU A 72 -11.56 5.05 -9.89
CA GLU A 72 -10.22 5.57 -9.58
C GLU A 72 -9.20 4.44 -9.42
N TYR A 73 -9.53 3.38 -8.67
CA TYR A 73 -8.63 2.25 -8.53
C TYR A 73 -8.46 1.50 -9.85
N GLN A 74 -9.55 1.29 -10.60
CA GLN A 74 -9.48 0.61 -11.89
C GLN A 74 -8.69 1.41 -12.93
N ASN A 75 -8.80 2.74 -12.92
CA ASN A 75 -7.98 3.63 -13.73
C ASN A 75 -6.51 3.54 -13.35
N LEU A 76 -6.19 3.56 -12.04
CA LEU A 76 -4.82 3.38 -11.56
C LEU A 76 -4.26 2.04 -12.00
N LYS A 77 -5.01 0.95 -11.79
CA LYS A 77 -4.60 -0.38 -12.21
C LYS A 77 -4.28 -0.43 -13.71
N ARG A 78 -5.18 0.05 -14.56
CA ARG A 78 -4.98 0.06 -16.02
C ARG A 78 -3.78 0.92 -16.43
N ALA A 79 -3.60 2.09 -15.82
CA ALA A 79 -2.45 2.95 -16.11
C ALA A 79 -1.14 2.28 -15.70
N SER A 80 -1.11 1.61 -14.55
CA SER A 80 0.05 0.85 -14.08
C SER A 80 0.36 -0.35 -14.98
N ASP A 81 -0.64 -1.15 -15.35
CA ASP A 81 -0.44 -2.30 -16.25
C ASP A 81 0.12 -1.82 -17.61
N ALA A 82 -0.46 -0.76 -18.20
CA ALA A 82 0.02 -0.20 -19.46
C ALA A 82 1.45 0.39 -19.36
N ALA A 83 1.81 0.96 -18.21
CA ALA A 83 3.16 1.45 -17.96
C ALA A 83 4.18 0.30 -17.84
N GLU A 84 3.79 -0.84 -17.28
CA GLU A 84 4.66 -2.02 -17.19
C GLU A 84 4.90 -2.69 -18.54
N GLU A 85 3.98 -2.52 -19.49
CA GLU A 85 4.09 -3.04 -20.86
C GLU A 85 4.83 -2.07 -21.81
N ASP A 86 5.04 -0.82 -21.40
CA ASP A 86 5.75 0.20 -22.17
C ASP A 86 7.27 -0.01 -22.08
N ARG A 87 7.87 -0.45 -23.18
CA ARG A 87 9.30 -0.79 -23.25
C ARG A 87 10.20 0.38 -22.91
N ASP A 88 9.91 1.57 -23.45
CA ASP A 88 10.73 2.75 -23.24
C ASP A 88 10.69 3.18 -21.77
N LEU A 89 9.52 3.05 -21.12
CA LEU A 89 9.36 3.36 -19.71
C LEU A 89 10.10 2.37 -18.81
N VAL A 90 10.02 1.08 -19.15
CA VAL A 90 10.76 0.02 -18.45
C VAL A 90 12.27 0.24 -18.57
N ASP A 91 12.76 0.58 -19.76
CA ASP A 91 14.19 0.84 -19.98
C ASP A 91 14.68 2.06 -19.18
N LEU A 92 13.90 3.15 -19.16
CA LEU A 92 14.22 4.33 -18.35
C LEU A 92 14.22 4.01 -16.85
N LYS A 93 13.25 3.23 -16.37
CA LYS A 93 13.20 2.78 -14.97
C LYS A 93 14.43 1.93 -14.63
N ASN A 94 14.81 1.00 -15.49
CA ASN A 94 15.99 0.16 -15.27
C ASN A 94 17.28 1.00 -15.21
N ARG A 95 17.42 1.99 -16.11
CA ARG A 95 18.56 2.93 -16.09
C ARG A 95 18.62 3.72 -14.78
N ILE A 96 17.49 4.25 -14.31
CA ILE A 96 17.42 4.94 -13.02
C ILE A 96 17.83 4.02 -11.88
N GLN A 97 17.33 2.78 -11.83
CA GLN A 97 17.67 1.82 -10.79
C GLN A 97 19.17 1.46 -10.77
N SER A 98 19.80 1.35 -11.94
CA SER A 98 21.25 1.16 -12.04
C SER A 98 22.01 2.35 -11.46
N ILE A 99 21.64 3.57 -11.85
CA ILE A 99 22.27 4.80 -11.34
C ILE A 99 22.06 4.95 -9.82
N GLU A 100 20.86 4.68 -9.31
CA GLU A 100 20.56 4.72 -7.87
C GLU A 100 21.40 3.72 -7.09
N SER A 101 21.61 2.52 -7.64
CA SER A 101 22.46 1.49 -7.02
C SER A 101 23.91 1.96 -6.92
N GLU A 102 24.44 2.60 -7.96
CA GLU A 102 25.78 3.19 -7.96
C GLU A 102 25.90 4.36 -6.98
N LEU A 103 24.92 5.27 -6.98
CA LEU A 103 24.84 6.39 -6.02
C LEU A 103 24.86 5.86 -4.58
N GLN A 104 24.05 4.83 -4.30
CA GLN A 104 23.98 4.21 -2.97
C GLN A 104 25.31 3.57 -2.58
N ALA A 105 26.00 2.89 -3.50
CA ALA A 105 27.30 2.29 -3.25
C ALA A 105 28.38 3.36 -2.92
N SER A 106 28.42 4.48 -3.65
CA SER A 106 29.31 5.60 -3.33
C SER A 106 29.03 6.16 -1.93
N LEU A 107 27.76 6.44 -1.62
CA LEU A 107 27.38 6.97 -0.31
C LEU A 107 27.69 6.01 0.84
N GLN A 108 27.48 4.69 0.65
CA GLN A 108 27.81 3.67 1.65
C GLN A 108 29.31 3.52 1.88
N SER A 109 30.13 3.76 0.85
CA SER A 109 31.60 3.75 0.97
C SER A 109 32.16 5.07 1.51
N GLY A 110 31.31 6.04 1.86
CA GLY A 110 31.72 7.36 2.35
C GLY A 110 32.31 8.25 1.25
N GLN A 111 32.16 7.86 -0.02
CA GLN A 111 32.62 8.64 -1.16
C GLN A 111 31.49 9.53 -1.69
N GLU A 112 31.85 10.73 -2.12
CA GLU A 112 30.90 11.59 -2.81
C GLU A 112 30.65 11.04 -4.23
N PRO A 113 29.40 10.87 -4.68
CA PRO A 113 29.11 10.46 -6.04
C PRO A 113 29.66 11.45 -7.07
N SER A 114 30.11 10.94 -8.22
CA SER A 114 30.66 11.81 -9.27
C SER A 114 29.61 12.73 -9.89
N GLU A 115 30.05 13.86 -10.44
CA GLU A 115 29.17 14.80 -11.14
C GLU A 115 28.55 14.17 -12.39
N GLU A 116 29.26 13.27 -13.09
CA GLU A 116 28.69 12.52 -14.20
C GLU A 116 27.52 11.65 -13.75
N LEU A 117 27.63 11.00 -12.59
CA LEU A 117 26.58 10.12 -12.06
C LEU A 117 25.35 10.93 -11.62
N LYS A 118 25.57 12.07 -10.95
CA LYS A 118 24.51 13.01 -10.58
C LYS A 118 23.80 13.58 -11.83
N SER A 119 24.56 13.94 -12.86
CA SER A 119 24.04 14.46 -14.13
C SER A 119 23.24 13.40 -14.91
N SER A 120 23.76 12.18 -14.97
CA SER A 120 23.08 11.04 -15.60
C SER A 120 21.75 10.73 -14.92
N TYR A 121 21.72 10.76 -13.59
CA TYR A 121 20.49 10.64 -12.81
C TYR A 121 19.48 11.73 -13.17
N ALA A 122 19.90 13.00 -13.11
CA ALA A 122 19.02 14.14 -13.38
C ALA A 122 18.41 14.07 -14.79
N LYS A 123 19.23 13.81 -15.81
CA LYS A 123 18.78 13.68 -17.19
C LYS A 123 17.80 12.52 -17.38
N THR A 124 18.11 11.34 -16.82
CA THR A 124 17.25 10.16 -16.95
C THR A 124 15.92 10.36 -16.20
N ALA A 125 15.93 11.08 -15.08
CA ALA A 125 14.73 11.47 -14.35
C ALA A 125 13.86 12.47 -15.13
N GLU A 126 14.46 13.45 -15.82
CA GLU A 126 13.76 14.36 -16.72
C GLU A 126 13.10 13.61 -17.89
N GLU A 127 13.83 12.69 -18.52
CA GLU A 127 13.32 11.80 -19.58
C GLU A 127 12.09 11.00 -19.08
N LEU A 128 12.19 10.40 -17.88
CA LEU A 128 11.09 9.67 -17.26
C LEU A 128 9.86 10.56 -17.01
N GLN A 129 10.05 11.75 -16.45
CA GLN A 129 8.96 12.68 -16.13
C GLN A 129 8.21 13.18 -17.37
N ALA A 130 8.90 13.27 -18.50
CA ALA A 130 8.30 13.67 -19.77
C ALA A 130 7.43 12.56 -20.40
N MET A 131 7.54 11.30 -19.94
CA MET A 131 6.82 10.18 -20.55
C MET A 131 5.30 10.25 -20.34
N PRO A 132 4.49 10.11 -21.40
CA PRO A 132 3.03 10.07 -21.28
C PRO A 132 2.53 8.88 -20.43
N ALA A 133 3.18 7.71 -20.54
CA ALA A 133 2.83 6.54 -19.73
C ALA A 133 3.06 6.80 -18.24
N PHE A 134 4.18 7.43 -17.87
CA PHE A 134 4.48 7.83 -16.50
C PHE A 134 3.46 8.85 -15.96
N GLN A 135 3.19 9.92 -16.72
CA GLN A 135 2.23 10.96 -16.33
C GLN A 135 0.83 10.41 -16.10
N ARG A 136 0.38 9.45 -16.90
CA ARG A 136 -0.91 8.76 -16.72
C ARG A 136 -0.97 8.01 -15.39
N VAL A 137 0.10 7.30 -15.01
CA VAL A 137 0.18 6.62 -13.72
C VAL A 137 0.10 7.63 -12.57
N ILE A 138 0.88 8.71 -12.64
CA ILE A 138 0.88 9.75 -11.59
C ILE A 138 -0.50 10.38 -11.43
N ALA A 139 -1.15 10.74 -12.53
CA ALA A 139 -2.50 11.32 -12.50
C ALA A 139 -3.52 10.37 -11.88
N ALA A 140 -3.50 9.09 -12.28
CA ALA A 140 -4.40 8.08 -11.72
C ALA A 140 -4.13 7.82 -10.24
N GLN A 141 -2.85 7.79 -9.83
CA GLN A 141 -2.44 7.63 -8.44
C GLN A 141 -2.94 8.80 -7.58
N THR A 142 -2.71 10.04 -7.99
CA THR A 142 -3.20 11.23 -7.27
C THR A 142 -4.73 11.22 -7.11
N ASN A 143 -5.47 10.74 -8.11
CA ASN A 143 -6.91 10.65 -8.01
C ASN A 143 -7.36 9.57 -7.01
N PHE A 144 -6.73 8.40 -7.01
CA PHE A 144 -7.01 7.36 -6.03
C PHE A 144 -6.61 7.77 -4.60
N GLU A 145 -5.50 8.48 -4.42
CA GLU A 145 -5.07 9.01 -3.13
C GLU A 145 -6.09 9.97 -2.51
N LYS A 146 -6.77 10.79 -3.31
CA LYS A 146 -7.87 11.66 -2.82
C LYS A 146 -9.03 10.85 -2.24
N ILE A 147 -9.36 9.70 -2.83
CA ILE A 147 -10.38 8.80 -2.29
C ILE A 147 -9.89 8.21 -0.97
N MET A 148 -8.65 7.72 -0.92
CA MET A 148 -8.07 7.16 0.29
C MET A 148 -7.98 8.19 1.43
N TYR A 149 -7.70 9.45 1.12
CA TYR A 149 -7.73 10.53 2.10
C TYR A 149 -9.11 10.66 2.76
N LYS A 150 -10.18 10.71 1.96
CA LYS A 150 -11.56 10.80 2.48
C LYS A 150 -11.95 9.56 3.28
N VAL A 151 -11.54 8.38 2.85
CA VAL A 151 -11.76 7.13 3.59
C VAL A 151 -11.10 7.21 4.97
N ASN A 152 -9.83 7.61 5.03
CA ASN A 152 -9.10 7.72 6.29
C ASN A 152 -9.72 8.77 7.22
N GLU A 153 -10.13 9.93 6.68
CA GLU A 153 -10.84 10.97 7.42
C GLU A 153 -12.16 10.44 7.99
N THR A 154 -12.93 9.69 7.20
CA THR A 154 -14.21 9.10 7.62
C THR A 154 -14.01 8.07 8.72
N VAL A 155 -13.00 7.20 8.60
CA VAL A 155 -12.65 6.23 9.64
C VAL A 155 -12.22 6.94 10.92
N ALA A 156 -11.37 7.96 10.83
CA ALA A 156 -10.93 8.75 11.98
C ALA A 156 -12.12 9.41 12.71
N LYS A 157 -13.04 10.00 11.95
CA LYS A 157 -14.27 10.59 12.50
C LYS A 157 -15.15 9.55 13.19
N GLY A 158 -15.33 8.37 12.60
CA GLY A 158 -16.07 7.27 13.22
C GLY A 158 -15.47 6.79 14.55
N ILE A 159 -14.13 6.81 14.66
CA ILE A 159 -13.43 6.51 15.92
C ILE A 159 -13.74 7.58 16.98
N GLU A 160 -13.69 8.85 16.61
CA GLU A 160 -13.98 9.98 17.51
C GLU A 160 -15.43 9.93 18.03
N GLU A 161 -16.40 9.77 17.12
CA GLU A 161 -17.83 9.67 17.46
C GLU A 161 -18.13 8.44 18.34
N GLY A 162 -17.50 7.30 18.04
CA GLY A 162 -17.62 6.08 18.83
C GLY A 162 -16.97 6.18 20.21
N ALA A 163 -15.95 7.01 20.37
CA ALA A 163 -15.36 7.32 21.68
C ALA A 163 -16.30 8.22 22.50
N GLN A 164 -16.86 9.27 21.88
CA GLN A 164 -17.79 10.21 22.53
C GLN A 164 -19.12 9.53 22.93
N SER A 165 -19.64 8.62 22.12
CA SER A 165 -20.89 7.89 22.39
C SER A 165 -20.80 6.98 23.63
N ARG A 166 -19.61 6.49 23.97
CA ARG A 166 -19.38 5.70 25.20
C ARG A 166 -19.38 6.55 26.47
N ILE A 167 -19.19 7.87 26.37
CA ILE A 167 -19.17 8.78 27.52
C ILE A 167 -20.59 9.08 28.01
N ILE A 168 -21.61 9.02 27.14
CA ILE A 168 -23.00 9.42 27.46
C ILE A 168 -23.77 8.36 28.28
N ILE A 169 -23.26 7.13 28.44
CA ILE A 169 -23.94 6.08 29.22
C ILE A 169 -23.48 6.05 30.70
N ALA A 170 -22.53 6.91 31.09
CA ALA A 170 -21.95 6.93 32.44
C ALA A 170 -22.42 8.10 33.35
N SER A 171 -23.57 8.73 33.06
CA SER A 171 -24.16 9.80 33.88
C SER A 171 -25.60 9.52 34.28
#